data_AF-A0A849X350-F1
#
_entry.id   AF-A0A849X350-F1
#
_cell.length_a   1.000
_cell.length_b   1.000
_cell.length_c   1.000
_cell.angle_alpha   90.00
_cell.angle_beta   90.00
_cell.angle_gamma   90.00
#
_symmetry.space_group_name_H-M   'P 1'
#
loop_
_entity.id
_entity.type
_entity.pdbx_description
1 polymer ?
#
loop_
_entity_poly.entity_id
_entity_poly.type
_entity_poly.pdbx_seq_one_letter_code
_entity_poly.pdbx_strand_id
1 'polypeptide(L)'
;MRRRAGGHLRERAIEATLFLAASSAVLATGAIVFILVWESAPFFRQVGFREFLTATEWSPLFSNPRYGILPLLSGTLVTTAVALLLAVPMGIISAVFLSEYAPARAREVLKPLLELLAAVPTVVY
;
A
#
# COMPACT_ATOMS: atom_id res chain seq x y z
N MET A 1 41.20 22.26 23.78
CA MET A 1 40.40 21.01 23.87
C MET A 1 39.42 21.11 25.03
N ARG A 2 38.13 21.43 24.78
CA ARG A 2 37.06 21.43 25.80
C ARG A 2 35.84 20.72 25.21
N ARG A 3 35.60 19.48 25.65
CA ARG A 3 34.51 18.60 25.22
C ARG A 3 33.16 19.18 25.66
N ARG A 4 32.24 19.38 24.71
CA ARG A 4 30.85 19.84 24.96
C ARG A 4 29.99 18.67 25.47
N ALA A 5 29.87 18.53 26.79
CA ALA A 5 29.04 17.51 27.43
C ALA A 5 27.52 17.65 27.12
N GLY A 6 27.05 18.81 26.66
CA GLY A 6 25.64 19.05 26.30
C GLY A 6 25.17 18.43 24.97
N GLY A 7 26.09 17.96 24.12
CA GLY A 7 25.75 17.31 22.84
C GLY A 7 25.15 15.91 23.02
N HIS A 8 25.71 15.13 23.96
CA HIS A 8 25.35 13.72 24.13
C HIS A 8 23.95 13.49 24.71
N LEU A 9 23.43 14.43 25.51
CA LEU A 9 22.05 14.37 26.03
C LEU A 9 21.01 14.60 24.91
N ARG A 10 21.28 15.56 24.02
CA ARG A 10 20.41 15.81 22.85
C ARG A 10 20.46 14.67 21.85
N GLU A 11 21.65 14.12 21.62
CA GLU A 11 21.86 12.97 20.75
C GLU A 11 21.09 11.73 21.24
N ARG A 12 21.20 11.40 22.54
CA ARG A 12 20.41 10.32 23.16
C ARG A 12 18.91 10.54 23.11
N ALA A 13 18.44 11.78 23.25
CA ALA A 13 17.02 12.09 23.15
C ALA A 13 16.47 11.86 21.73
N ILE A 14 17.24 12.25 20.71
CA ILE A 14 16.89 12.01 19.30
C ILE A 14 16.89 10.50 19.02
N GLU A 15 17.95 9.79 19.43
CA GLU A 15 18.06 8.34 19.27
C GLU A 15 16.90 7.60 19.93
N ALA A 16 16.55 7.96 21.18
CA ALA A 16 15.42 7.36 21.89
C ALA A 16 14.08 7.66 21.19
N THR A 17 13.89 8.87 20.66
CA THR A 17 12.65 9.23 19.96
C THR A 17 12.51 8.45 18.66
N LEU A 18 13.59 8.35 17.88
CA LEU A 18 13.62 7.54 16.65
C LEU A 18 13.41 6.06 16.96
N PHE A 19 14.04 5.55 18.01
CA PHE A 19 13.87 4.16 18.44
C PHE A 19 12.43 3.88 18.88
N LEU A 20 11.80 4.77 19.64
CA LEU A 20 10.41 4.64 20.05
C LEU A 20 9.45 4.74 18.87
N ALA A 21 9.72 5.63 17.90
CA ALA A 21 8.93 5.74 16.68
C ALA A 21 9.03 4.48 15.79
N ALA A 22 10.24 3.93 15.63
CA ALA A 22 10.43 2.68 14.90
C ALA A 22 9.78 1.50 15.65
N SER A 23 9.95 1.44 16.97
CA SER A 23 9.37 0.38 17.81
C SER A 23 7.84 0.42 17.80
N SER A 24 7.23 1.62 17.83
CA SER A 24 5.77 1.76 17.79
C SER A 24 5.20 1.31 16.44
N ALA A 25 5.88 1.58 15.32
CA ALA A 25 5.48 1.08 14.01
C ALA A 25 5.52 -0.46 13.93
N VAL A 26 6.58 -1.07 14.47
CA VAL A 26 6.70 -2.54 14.56
C VAL A 26 5.62 -3.13 15.45
N LEU A 27 5.37 -2.55 16.63
CA LEU A 27 4.33 -2.98 17.56
C LEU A 27 2.93 -2.85 16.95
N ALA A 28 2.64 -1.74 16.26
CA ALA A 28 1.37 -1.54 15.58
C ALA A 28 1.14 -2.59 14.49
N THR A 29 2.18 -2.87 13.69
CA THR A 29 2.12 -3.92 12.66
C THR A 29 1.90 -5.30 13.29
N GLY A 30 2.63 -5.61 14.37
CA GLY A 30 2.45 -6.85 15.12
C GLY A 30 1.05 -6.98 15.72
N ALA A 31 0.49 -5.90 16.25
CA ALA A 31 -0.88 -5.86 16.77
C ALA A 31 -1.92 -6.10 15.67
N ILE A 32 -1.76 -5.49 14.49
CA ILE A 32 -2.64 -5.75 13.33
C ILE A 32 -2.59 -7.23 12.96
N VAL A 33 -1.40 -7.82 12.81
CA VAL A 33 -1.24 -9.24 12.47
C VAL A 33 -1.88 -10.13 13.55
N PHE A 34 -1.66 -9.81 14.82
CA PHE A 34 -2.25 -10.55 15.94
C PHE A 34 -3.79 -10.53 15.89
N ILE A 35 -4.39 -9.34 15.71
CA ILE A 35 -5.85 -9.19 15.62
C ILE A 35 -6.39 -9.98 14.41
N LEU A 36 -5.75 -9.87 13.25
CA LEU A 36 -6.17 -10.59 12.04
C LEU A 36 -6.16 -12.10 12.26
N VAL A 37 -5.12 -12.66 12.88
CA VAL A 37 -5.04 -14.10 13.17
C VAL A 37 -6.09 -14.50 14.21
N TRP A 38 -6.27 -13.71 15.26
CA TRP A 38 -7.22 -13.99 16.32
C TRP A 38 -8.68 -14.02 15.81
N GLU A 39 -9.07 -13.03 15.01
CA GLU A 39 -10.41 -12.93 14.43
C GLU A 39 -10.64 -13.93 13.27
N SER A 40 -9.59 -14.30 12.53
CA SER A 40 -9.71 -15.29 11.45
C SER A 40 -9.82 -16.73 11.97
N ALA A 41 -9.32 -17.02 13.17
CA ALA A 41 -9.38 -18.36 13.75
C ALA A 41 -10.82 -18.95 13.85
N PRO A 42 -11.85 -18.23 14.36
CA PRO A 42 -13.22 -18.74 14.35
C PRO A 42 -13.82 -18.87 12.94
N PHE A 43 -13.41 -18.02 11.99
CA PHE A 43 -13.84 -18.13 10.58
C PHE A 43 -13.40 -19.45 9.96
N PHE A 44 -12.14 -19.84 10.15
CA PHE A 44 -11.61 -21.11 9.61
C PHE A 44 -12.14 -22.37 10.30
N ARG A 45 -12.92 -22.23 11.39
CA ARG A 45 -13.69 -23.35 11.96
C ARG A 45 -14.97 -23.62 11.17
N GLN A 46 -15.50 -22.61 10.47
CA GLN A 46 -16.71 -22.71 9.66
C GLN A 46 -16.37 -23.00 8.20
N VAL A 47 -15.31 -22.38 7.69
CA VAL A 47 -14.82 -22.56 6.32
C VAL A 47 -13.49 -23.29 6.37
N GLY A 48 -13.40 -24.47 5.74
CA GLY A 48 -12.14 -25.21 5.70
C GLY A 48 -11.07 -24.43 4.95
N PHE A 49 -9.82 -24.43 5.45
CA PHE A 49 -8.71 -23.71 4.82
C PHE A 49 -8.49 -24.12 3.35
N ARG A 50 -8.65 -25.41 3.03
CA ARG A 50 -8.58 -25.90 1.65
C ARG A 50 -9.70 -25.32 0.79
N GLU A 51 -10.93 -25.33 1.28
CA GLU A 51 -12.08 -24.77 0.57
C GLU A 51 -11.91 -23.27 0.32
N PHE A 52 -11.47 -22.52 1.33
CA PHE A 52 -11.13 -21.09 1.18
C PHE A 52 -10.11 -20.84 0.05
N LEU A 53 -9.07 -21.67 -0.06
CA LEU A 53 -8.03 -21.53 -1.08
C LEU A 53 -8.41 -22.06 -2.46
N THR A 54 -9.27 -23.08 -2.57
CA THR A 54 -9.57 -23.74 -3.85
C THR A 54 -10.94 -23.43 -4.42
N ALA A 55 -11.86 -22.88 -3.62
CA ALA A 55 -13.18 -22.52 -4.11
C ALA A 55 -13.10 -21.38 -5.14
N THR A 56 -13.89 -21.51 -6.19
CA THR A 56 -13.92 -20.61 -7.35
C THR A 56 -15.07 -19.61 -7.30
N GLU A 57 -15.78 -19.53 -6.17
CA GLU A 57 -16.94 -18.67 -5.98
C GLU A 57 -16.78 -17.83 -4.70
N TRP A 58 -17.15 -16.56 -4.81
CA TRP A 58 -17.30 -15.65 -3.68
C TRP A 58 -18.78 -15.25 -3.59
N SER A 59 -19.54 -15.96 -2.76
CA SER A 59 -21.00 -15.84 -2.66
C SER A 59 -21.50 -15.85 -1.21
N PRO A 60 -21.02 -14.94 -0.34
CA PRO A 60 -21.34 -14.97 1.10
C PRO A 60 -22.80 -14.64 1.43
N LEU A 61 -23.54 -14.02 0.49
CA LEU A 61 -24.93 -13.57 0.67
C LEU A 61 -25.99 -14.58 0.22
N PHE A 62 -25.58 -15.72 -0.34
CA PHE A 62 -26.48 -16.74 -0.89
C PHE A 62 -26.87 -17.76 0.18
N SER A 63 -27.92 -18.55 -0.09
CA SER A 63 -28.39 -19.62 0.81
C SER A 63 -27.33 -20.67 1.15
N ASN A 64 -26.35 -20.88 0.25
CA ASN A 64 -25.16 -21.67 0.48
C ASN A 64 -23.92 -20.76 0.36
N PRO A 65 -23.43 -20.19 1.48
CA PRO A 65 -22.36 -19.20 1.42
C PRO A 65 -21.02 -19.84 1.06
N ARG A 66 -20.32 -19.26 0.07
CA ARG A 66 -18.95 -19.64 -0.29
C ARG A 66 -17.99 -18.47 -0.15
N TYR A 67 -16.81 -18.77 0.36
CA TYR A 67 -15.79 -17.78 0.73
C TYR A 67 -14.46 -18.04 0.00
N GLY A 68 -14.49 -18.43 -1.27
CA GLY A 68 -13.27 -18.69 -2.04
C GLY A 68 -12.45 -17.41 -2.26
N ILE A 69 -11.15 -17.45 -1.96
CA ILE A 69 -10.24 -16.32 -2.20
C ILE A 69 -9.85 -16.17 -3.67
N LEU A 70 -9.87 -17.25 -4.44
CA LEU A 70 -9.37 -17.27 -5.82
C LEU A 70 -10.02 -16.21 -6.71
N PRO A 71 -11.34 -16.02 -6.73
CA PRO A 71 -11.97 -14.99 -7.57
C PRO A 71 -11.53 -13.57 -7.21
N LEU A 72 -11.34 -13.30 -5.91
CA LEU A 72 -10.87 -11.99 -5.42
C LEU A 72 -9.42 -11.75 -5.83
N LEU A 73 -8.58 -12.76 -5.67
CA LEU A 73 -7.17 -12.69 -6.06
C LEU A 73 -7.03 -12.56 -7.58
N SER A 74 -7.72 -13.40 -8.36
CA SER A 74 -7.69 -13.33 -9.82
C SER A 74 -8.27 -12.01 -10.33
N GLY A 75 -9.36 -11.53 -9.74
CA GLY A 75 -9.94 -10.23 -10.08
C GLY A 75 -8.94 -9.10 -9.86
N THR A 76 -8.24 -9.10 -8.73
CA THR A 76 -7.20 -8.10 -8.42
C THR A 76 -6.02 -8.20 -9.39
N LEU A 77 -5.51 -9.41 -9.66
CA LEU A 77 -4.36 -9.62 -10.53
C LEU A 77 -4.67 -9.26 -11.99
N VAL A 78 -5.84 -9.66 -12.50
CA VAL A 78 -6.25 -9.37 -13.88
C VAL A 78 -6.49 -7.87 -14.05
N THR A 79 -7.22 -7.22 -13.14
CA THR A 79 -7.45 -5.78 -13.22
C THR A 79 -6.15 -4.99 -13.11
N THR A 80 -5.26 -5.37 -12.19
CA THR A 80 -3.92 -4.74 -12.06
C THR A 80 -3.09 -4.94 -13.32
N ALA A 81 -3.07 -6.15 -13.89
CA ALA A 81 -2.31 -6.45 -15.10
C ALA A 81 -2.79 -5.62 -16.29
N VAL A 82 -4.10 -5.55 -16.52
CA VAL A 82 -4.70 -4.74 -17.58
C VAL A 82 -4.42 -3.25 -17.34
N ALA A 83 -4.57 -2.78 -16.10
CA ALA A 83 -4.30 -1.39 -15.74
C ALA A 83 -2.83 -1.02 -16.02
N LEU A 84 -1.87 -1.84 -15.60
CA LEU A 84 -0.45 -1.61 -15.85
C LEU A 84 -0.11 -1.67 -17.34
N LEU A 85 -0.69 -2.62 -18.08
CA LEU A 85 -0.48 -2.76 -19.52
C LEU A 85 -0.87 -1.49 -20.29
N LEU A 86 -1.90 -0.78 -19.82
CA LEU A 86 -2.34 0.48 -20.43
C LEU A 86 -1.59 1.70 -19.84
N ALA A 87 -1.51 1.79 -18.52
CA ALA A 87 -0.98 2.95 -17.82
C ALA A 87 0.53 3.11 -18.00
N VAL A 88 1.31 2.02 -18.02
CA VAL A 88 2.78 2.09 -18.11
C VAL A 88 3.23 2.63 -19.47
N PRO A 89 2.79 2.10 -20.63
CA PRO A 89 3.18 2.65 -21.93
C PRO A 89 2.76 4.11 -22.08
N MET A 90 1.52 4.45 -21.70
CA MET A 90 1.03 5.83 -21.79
C MET A 90 1.79 6.78 -20.86
N GLY A 91 2.10 6.33 -19.65
CA GLY A 91 2.87 7.10 -18.67
C GLY A 91 4.30 7.38 -19.14
N ILE A 92 4.97 6.37 -19.71
CA ILE A 92 6.33 6.53 -20.25
C ILE A 92 6.34 7.48 -21.45
N ILE A 93 5.41 7.31 -22.41
CA ILE A 93 5.31 8.19 -23.58
C ILE A 93 5.09 9.64 -23.13
N SER A 94 4.17 9.85 -22.18
CA SER A 94 3.88 11.18 -21.62
C SER A 94 5.09 11.78 -20.91
N ALA A 95 5.83 10.98 -20.15
CA ALA A 95 7.05 11.42 -19.45
C ALA A 95 8.16 11.82 -20.43
N VAL A 96 8.40 11.04 -21.49
CA VAL A 96 9.38 11.34 -22.53
C VAL A 96 8.98 12.62 -23.29
N PHE A 97 7.72 12.73 -23.70
CA PHE A 97 7.22 13.94 -24.36
C PHE A 97 7.44 15.20 -23.51
N LEU A 98 7.08 15.14 -22.22
CA LEU A 98 7.22 16.27 -21.32
C LEU A 98 8.69 16.66 -21.08
N SER A 99 9.60 15.68 -21.11
CA SER A 99 11.04 15.86 -20.81
C SER A 99 11.87 16.30 -22.01
N GLU A 100 11.53 15.85 -23.22
CA GLU A 100 12.36 16.10 -24.41
C GLU A 100 11.71 17.06 -25.41
N TYR A 101 10.38 17.03 -25.55
CA TYR A 101 9.68 17.70 -26.66
C TYR A 101 8.78 18.86 -26.23
N ALA A 102 8.32 18.88 -24.97
CA ALA A 102 7.37 19.88 -24.53
C ALA A 102 8.01 21.29 -24.40
N PRO A 103 7.33 22.35 -24.89
CA PRO A 103 7.78 23.72 -24.72
C PRO A 103 7.75 24.13 -23.23
N ALA A 104 8.62 25.08 -22.85
CA ALA A 104 8.81 25.49 -21.45
C ALA A 104 7.50 25.81 -20.71
N ARG A 105 6.58 26.54 -21.35
CA ARG A 105 5.27 26.89 -20.77
C ARG A 105 4.40 25.67 -20.45
N ALA A 106 4.41 24.65 -21.30
CA ALA A 106 3.64 23.44 -21.06
C ALA A 106 4.22 22.65 -19.88
N ARG A 107 5.55 22.59 -19.77
CA ARG A 107 6.24 21.93 -18.64
C ARG A 107 5.95 22.61 -17.31
N GLU A 108 5.96 23.95 -17.27
CA GLU A 108 5.67 24.73 -16.06
C GLU A 108 4.25 24.54 -15.53
N VAL A 109 3.28 24.20 -16.40
CA VAL A 109 1.88 23.97 -16.00
C VAL A 109 1.61 22.49 -15.72
N LEU A 110 2.01 21.60 -16.62
CA LEU A 110 1.67 20.18 -16.54
C LEU A 110 2.42 19.46 -15.42
N LYS A 111 3.68 19.81 -15.16
CA LYS A 111 4.47 19.11 -14.14
C LYS A 111 3.89 19.28 -12.73
N PRO A 112 3.58 20.50 -12.25
CA PRO A 112 2.90 20.67 -10.96
C PRO A 112 1.52 20.00 -10.91
N LEU A 113 0.74 20.05 -11.99
CA LEU A 113 -0.56 19.38 -12.05
C LEU A 113 -0.45 17.85 -11.86
N LEU A 114 0.52 17.22 -12.54
CA LEU A 114 0.79 15.79 -12.39
C LEU A 114 1.26 15.44 -10.97
N GLU A 115 2.13 16.28 -10.39
CA GLU A 115 2.59 16.12 -9.00
C GLU A 115 1.43 16.24 -7.99
N LEU A 116 0.48 17.15 -8.22
CA LEU A 116 -0.72 17.29 -7.39
C LEU A 116 -1.66 16.07 -7.53
N LEU A 117 -1.87 15.57 -8.74
CA LEU A 117 -2.68 14.36 -8.96
C LEU A 117 -2.09 13.14 -8.24
N ALA A 118 -0.76 13.00 -8.26
CA ALA A 118 -0.06 11.92 -7.55
C ALA A 118 -0.12 12.07 -6.02
N ALA A 119 -0.33 13.28 -5.50
CA ALA A 119 -0.43 13.57 -4.08
C ALA A 119 -1.83 13.35 -3.49
N VAL A 120 -2.86 13.15 -4.32
CA VAL A 120 -4.23 12.91 -3.83
C VAL A 120 -4.30 11.57 -3.08
N PRO A 121 -4.79 11.54 -1.83
CA PRO A 121 -4.93 10.31 -1.08
C PRO A 121 -5.88 9.33 -1.77
N THR A 122 -5.50 8.06 -1.79
CA THR A 122 -6.31 6.99 -2.42
C THR A 122 -7.70 6.84 -1.81
N VAL A 123 -7.92 7.29 -0.57
CA VAL A 123 -9.23 7.23 0.10
C VAL A 123 -10.31 8.11 -0.55
N VAL A 124 -9.91 9.06 -1.41
CA VAL A 124 -10.81 10.03 -2.07
C VAL A 124 -11.25 9.59 -3.47
N TYR A 125 -10.46 8.75 -4.14
CA TYR A 125 -10.69 8.27 -5.52
C TYR A 125 -11.74 7.15 -5.56
#